data_AF-A0A3B8ILN7-F1
#
_entry.id   AF-A0A3B8ILN7-F1
#
_cell.length_a   1.000
_cell.length_b   1.000
_cell.length_c   1.000
_cell.angle_alpha   90.00
_cell.angle_beta   90.00
_cell.angle_gamma   90.00
#
_symmetry.space_group_name_H-M   'P 1'
#
loop_
_entity.id
_entity.type
_entity.pdbx_description
1 polymer ?
#
loop_
_entity_poly.entity_id
_entity_poly.type
_entity_poly.pdbx_seq_one_letter_code
_entity_poly.pdbx_strand_id
1 'polypeptide(L)'
;DSLAAFTNGGVHITRDLSRAQQGAQSELLPQLFAGGAEGAYYGAEAIFFPIDIWPTWPDTEVLDLNALFENQNEVTLGYIYGGIEAYSPNPGGKTPNDQDSLSTGYGPTRSIATNRIWTVTLSVSTTSE
;
A
#
# COMPACT_ATOMS: atom_id res chain seq x y z
N ASP A 1 -9.75 -0.60 21.33
CA ASP A 1 -9.86 -0.45 19.87
C ASP A 1 -9.71 -1.79 19.19
N SER A 2 -10.70 -2.18 18.37
CA SER A 2 -10.61 -3.39 17.56
C SER A 2 -9.66 -3.14 16.41
N LEU A 3 -8.71 -4.04 16.18
CA LEU A 3 -7.87 -4.02 14.97
C LEU A 3 -8.81 -4.07 13.75
N ALA A 4 -8.80 -3.03 12.93
CA ALA A 4 -9.46 -3.05 11.62
C ALA A 4 -8.72 -4.05 10.72
N ALA A 5 -9.44 -4.89 9.98
CA ALA A 5 -8.82 -5.98 9.22
C ALA A 5 -8.10 -5.46 7.94
N PHE A 6 -8.77 -5.10 6.85
CA PHE A 6 -8.13 -4.55 5.66
C PHE A 6 -8.17 -3.01 5.64
N THR A 7 -7.14 -2.41 5.03
CA THR A 7 -6.99 -0.96 4.87
C THR A 7 -6.39 -0.64 3.51
N ASN A 8 -6.82 0.48 2.91
CA ASN A 8 -6.14 1.08 1.77
C ASN A 8 -5.08 2.11 2.20
N GLY A 9 -4.94 2.35 3.50
CA GLY A 9 -3.96 3.29 4.03
C GLY A 9 -2.55 2.72 3.98
N GLY A 10 -1.57 3.62 3.88
CA GLY A 10 -0.16 3.33 4.01
C GLY A 10 0.41 3.88 5.31
N VAL A 11 1.64 3.48 5.62
CA VAL A 11 2.45 4.16 6.62
C VAL A 11 3.71 4.66 5.94
N HIS A 12 3.96 5.96 6.03
CA HIS A 12 5.22 6.55 5.63
C HIS A 12 6.11 6.68 6.86
N ILE A 13 7.31 6.09 6.80
CA ILE A 13 8.26 6.07 7.90
C ILE A 13 9.50 6.85 7.48
N THR A 14 9.81 7.92 8.21
CA THR A 14 10.98 8.75 8.00
C THR A 14 12.00 8.47 9.09
N ARG A 15 13.24 8.17 8.69
CA ARG A 15 14.34 7.91 9.63
C ARG A 15 15.62 8.60 9.17
N ASP A 16 16.27 9.30 10.10
CA ASP A 16 17.64 9.76 9.91
C ASP A 16 18.61 8.60 10.20
N LEU A 17 19.26 8.10 9.15
CA LEU A 17 20.23 7.01 9.26
C LEU A 17 21.50 7.42 10.01
N SER A 18 21.87 8.71 10.01
CA SER A 18 23.02 9.24 10.75
C SER A 18 22.77 9.35 12.26
N ARG A 19 21.49 9.40 12.65
CA ARG A 19 21.03 9.49 14.04
C ARG A 19 20.10 8.33 14.39
N ALA A 20 20.48 7.12 13.98
CA ALA A 20 19.65 5.91 14.08
C ALA A 20 19.04 5.63 15.47
N GLN A 21 19.64 6.16 16.55
CA GLN A 21 19.18 6.04 17.94
C GLN A 21 17.97 6.97 18.28
N GLN A 22 17.66 7.97 17.46
CA GLN A 22 16.58 8.94 17.71
C GLN A 22 15.19 8.45 17.27
N GLY A 23 15.07 7.18 16.87
CA GLY A 23 13.81 6.58 16.41
C GLY A 23 13.42 7.02 14.99
N ALA A 24 12.27 6.54 14.53
CA ALA A 24 11.69 6.93 13.26
C ALA A 24 10.41 7.75 13.51
N GLN A 25 10.11 8.68 12.62
CA GLN A 25 8.81 9.34 12.55
C GLN A 25 7.91 8.53 11.62
N SER A 26 6.63 8.44 11.93
CA SER A 26 5.66 7.75 11.07
C SER A 26 4.42 8.59 10.87
N GLU A 27 3.92 8.65 9.65
CA GLU A 27 2.63 9.23 9.32
C GLU A 27 1.74 8.21 8.59
N LEU A 28 0.44 8.29 8.83
CA LEU A 28 -0.55 7.48 8.13
C LEU A 28 -0.90 8.17 6.82
N LEU A 29 -0.70 7.46 5.70
CA LEU A 29 -1.14 7.91 4.39
C LEU A 29 -2.58 7.41 4.14
N PRO A 30 -3.55 8.30 3.91
CA PRO A 30 -4.90 7.88 3.56
C PRO A 30 -4.95 7.38 2.12
N GLN A 31 -5.63 6.25 1.89
CA GLN A 31 -6.09 5.78 0.57
C GLN A 31 -5.01 5.77 -0.54
N LEU A 32 -4.11 4.79 -0.52
CA LEU A 32 -3.06 4.59 -1.53
C LEU A 32 -3.59 4.11 -2.89
N PHE A 33 -4.72 3.41 -2.91
CA PHE A 33 -5.30 2.87 -4.14
C PHE A 33 -6.34 3.84 -4.70
N ALA A 34 -6.01 4.54 -5.80
CA ALA A 34 -6.94 5.44 -6.47
C ALA A 34 -8.12 4.68 -7.13
N GLY A 35 -9.30 5.31 -7.14
CA GLY A 35 -10.45 4.81 -7.92
C GLY A 35 -11.14 3.56 -7.35
N GLY A 36 -10.95 3.26 -6.07
CA GLY A 36 -11.76 2.27 -5.38
C GLY A 36 -13.22 2.70 -5.27
N ALA A 37 -14.17 1.79 -5.53
CA ALA A 37 -15.55 2.00 -5.08
C ALA A 37 -15.55 2.29 -3.57
N GLU A 38 -16.43 3.17 -3.10
CA GLU A 38 -16.59 3.42 -1.66
C GLU A 38 -16.76 2.08 -0.92
N GLY A 39 -15.90 1.83 0.07
CA GLY A 39 -15.93 0.58 0.86
C GLY A 39 -15.15 -0.61 0.30
N ALA A 40 -14.43 -0.45 -0.82
CA ALA A 40 -13.52 -1.50 -1.33
C ALA A 40 -12.09 -1.33 -0.81
N TYR A 41 -11.47 -2.44 -0.40
CA TYR A 41 -10.10 -2.53 0.11
C TYR A 41 -9.25 -3.40 -0.83
N TYR A 42 -8.04 -2.95 -1.14
CA TYR A 42 -7.17 -3.56 -2.14
C TYR A 42 -5.79 -3.90 -1.57
N GLY A 43 -5.07 -4.77 -2.26
CA GLY A 43 -3.65 -4.98 -2.03
C GLY A 43 -3.29 -6.06 -1.02
N ALA A 44 -4.26 -6.65 -0.31
CA ALA A 44 -4.00 -7.83 0.51
C ALA A 44 -3.48 -8.97 -0.39
N GLU A 45 -2.34 -9.56 -0.05
CA GLU A 45 -1.63 -10.58 -0.86
C GLU A 45 -1.23 -10.12 -2.29
N ALA A 46 -1.25 -8.82 -2.58
CA ALA A 46 -0.75 -8.33 -3.85
C ALA A 46 0.79 -8.38 -3.91
N ILE A 47 1.32 -8.51 -5.12
CA ILE A 47 2.77 -8.60 -5.35
C ILE A 47 3.23 -7.31 -6.03
N PHE A 48 4.30 -6.71 -5.50
CA PHE A 48 4.98 -5.59 -6.13
C PHE A 48 6.07 -6.10 -7.09
N PHE A 49 6.05 -5.58 -8.31
CA PHE A 49 7.01 -5.83 -9.38
C PHE A 49 7.79 -4.53 -9.62
N PRO A 50 9.00 -4.38 -9.05
CA PRO A 50 9.84 -3.22 -9.30
C PRO A 50 10.35 -3.21 -10.74
N ILE A 51 10.68 -2.03 -11.25
CA ILE A 51 11.46 -1.87 -12.47
C ILE A 51 12.94 -1.81 -12.06
N ASP A 52 13.79 -2.71 -12.57
CA ASP A 52 15.16 -2.95 -12.08
C ASP A 52 16.20 -1.86 -12.44
N ILE A 53 15.78 -0.68 -12.87
CA ILE A 53 16.69 0.33 -13.44
C ILE A 53 16.92 1.54 -12.52
N TRP A 54 16.45 1.50 -11.28
CA TRP A 54 16.55 2.68 -10.42
C TRP A 54 17.96 2.89 -9.85
N PRO A 55 18.44 4.14 -9.81
CA PRO A 55 19.67 4.45 -9.11
C PRO A 55 19.48 4.12 -7.62
N THR A 56 20.35 3.26 -7.11
CA THR A 56 20.43 2.97 -5.68
C THR A 56 21.70 3.55 -5.09
N TRP A 57 21.70 3.76 -3.78
CA TRP A 57 22.94 3.94 -3.05
C TRP A 57 23.83 2.70 -3.22
N PRO A 58 25.14 2.88 -3.45
CA PRO A 58 26.06 1.78 -3.74
C PRO A 58 25.93 0.63 -2.75
N ASP A 59 25.79 -0.59 -3.28
CA ASP A 59 25.65 -1.84 -2.51
C ASP A 59 24.43 -1.88 -1.55
N THR A 60 23.35 -1.15 -1.89
CA THR A 60 22.09 -1.15 -1.12
C THR A 60 20.86 -1.27 -2.01
N GLU A 61 19.72 -1.60 -1.38
CA GLU A 61 18.38 -1.55 -2.00
C GLU A 61 17.71 -0.17 -1.81
N VAL A 62 18.44 0.84 -1.32
CA VAL A 62 17.92 2.18 -1.04
C VAL A 62 18.02 3.02 -2.30
N LEU A 63 16.88 3.55 -2.77
CA LEU A 63 16.83 4.44 -3.92
C LEU A 63 17.55 5.77 -3.61
N ASP A 64 18.42 6.22 -4.52
CA ASP A 64 18.99 7.56 -4.47
C ASP A 64 17.99 8.55 -5.07
N LEU A 65 17.24 9.25 -4.22
CA LEU A 65 16.21 10.20 -4.67
C LEU A 65 16.77 11.38 -5.46
N ASN A 66 18.01 11.82 -5.20
CA ASN A 66 18.60 12.94 -5.95
C ASN A 66 18.89 12.51 -7.39
N ALA A 67 19.45 11.31 -7.57
CA ALA A 67 19.67 10.74 -8.90
C ALA A 67 18.34 10.38 -9.59
N LEU A 68 17.36 9.88 -8.82
CA LEU A 68 16.06 9.48 -9.33
C LEU A 68 15.25 10.66 -9.92
N PHE A 69 15.36 11.85 -9.31
CA PHE A 69 14.62 13.06 -9.68
C PHE A 69 15.48 14.14 -10.36
N GLU A 70 16.70 13.82 -10.82
CA GLU A 70 17.62 14.82 -11.40
C GLU A 70 16.99 15.61 -12.56
N ASN A 71 16.18 14.97 -13.40
CA ASN A 71 15.59 15.57 -14.60
C ASN A 71 14.06 15.35 -14.71
N GLN A 72 13.41 14.97 -13.62
CA GLN A 72 11.97 14.63 -13.61
C GLN A 72 11.39 14.85 -12.22
N ASN A 73 10.08 15.12 -12.14
CA ASN A 73 9.37 15.34 -10.87
C ASN A 73 8.51 14.15 -10.45
N GLU A 74 8.38 13.14 -11.32
CA GLU A 74 7.61 11.94 -11.10
C GLU A 74 8.33 10.76 -11.72
N VAL A 75 8.35 9.64 -11.00
CA VAL A 75 8.96 8.39 -11.45
C VAL A 75 8.01 7.24 -11.15
N THR A 76 7.77 6.38 -12.15
CA THR A 76 7.09 5.10 -11.94
C THR A 76 8.08 4.14 -11.31
N LEU A 77 7.86 3.65 -10.10
CA LEU A 77 8.75 2.68 -9.43
C LEU A 77 8.51 1.24 -9.89
N GLY A 78 7.28 0.94 -10.31
CA GLY A 78 6.87 -0.39 -10.74
C GLY A 78 5.37 -0.58 -10.67
N TYR A 79 4.95 -1.84 -10.54
CA TYR A 79 3.55 -2.22 -10.62
C TYR A 79 3.17 -3.15 -9.46
N ILE A 80 1.99 -2.92 -8.88
CA ILE A 80 1.35 -3.90 -7.99
C ILE A 80 0.37 -4.70 -8.83
N TYR A 81 0.47 -6.02 -8.80
CA TYR A 81 -0.43 -6.92 -9.52
C TYR A 81 -1.22 -7.81 -8.55
N GLY A 82 -2.52 -7.85 -8.78
CA GLY A 82 -3.44 -8.80 -8.18
C GLY A 82 -3.73 -8.58 -6.70
N GLY A 83 -3.78 -9.67 -5.95
CA GLY A 83 -4.20 -9.68 -4.55
C GLY A 83 -5.71 -9.84 -4.37
N ILE A 84 -6.19 -9.49 -3.18
CA ILE A 84 -7.58 -9.60 -2.75
C ILE A 84 -8.21 -8.21 -2.77
N GLU A 85 -9.36 -8.12 -3.45
CA GLU A 85 -10.29 -7.01 -3.34
C GLU A 85 -11.39 -7.40 -2.35
N ALA A 86 -11.57 -6.63 -1.28
CA ALA A 86 -12.60 -6.87 -0.27
C ALA A 86 -13.63 -5.75 -0.23
N TYR A 87 -14.89 -6.09 -0.05
CA TYR A 87 -16.01 -5.13 -0.05
C TYR A 87 -16.41 -4.67 1.37
N SER A 88 -15.63 -5.07 2.36
CA SER A 88 -15.73 -4.60 3.74
C SER A 88 -14.35 -4.69 4.42
N PRO A 89 -14.09 -3.91 5.48
CA PRO A 89 -12.79 -3.94 6.15
C PRO A 89 -12.56 -5.24 6.91
N ASN A 90 -13.57 -6.09 7.13
CA ASN A 90 -13.39 -7.39 7.77
C ASN A 90 -14.29 -8.43 7.07
N PRO A 91 -13.91 -8.90 5.86
CA PRO A 91 -14.73 -9.86 5.13
C PRO A 91 -14.87 -11.19 5.92
N GLY A 92 -13.81 -11.50 6.70
CA GLY A 92 -13.66 -12.58 7.69
C GLY A 92 -14.61 -12.58 8.88
N GLY A 93 -15.23 -11.43 9.18
CA GLY A 93 -15.95 -11.23 10.42
C GLY A 93 -17.30 -11.95 10.49
N LYS A 94 -17.65 -12.41 11.69
CA LYS A 94 -19.02 -12.84 12.02
C LYS A 94 -19.97 -11.63 11.96
N THR A 95 -21.07 -11.76 11.26
CA THR A 95 -22.19 -10.81 11.29
C THR A 95 -23.19 -11.23 12.37
N PRO A 96 -24.03 -10.33 12.91
CA PRO A 96 -25.04 -10.67 13.92
C PRO A 96 -26.06 -11.73 13.47
N ASN A 97 -26.19 -11.95 12.15
CA ASN A 97 -27.10 -12.93 11.55
C ASN A 97 -26.42 -14.28 11.26
N ASP A 98 -25.12 -14.41 11.53
CA ASP A 98 -24.41 -15.69 11.41
C ASP A 98 -24.77 -16.57 12.63
N GLN A 99 -25.94 -17.21 12.56
CA GLN A 99 -26.47 -18.08 13.62
C GLN A 99 -25.72 -19.42 13.76
N ASP A 100 -24.86 -19.76 12.80
CA ASP A 100 -24.08 -20.99 12.84
C ASP A 100 -22.60 -20.71 13.11
N SER A 101 -21.99 -21.55 13.96
CA SER A 101 -20.57 -21.50 14.33
C SER A 101 -19.63 -21.72 13.13
N LEU A 102 -20.18 -21.94 11.93
CA LEU A 102 -19.52 -22.33 10.70
C LEU A 102 -19.62 -21.27 9.59
N SER A 103 -20.06 -20.03 9.87
CA SER A 103 -19.98 -18.96 8.85
C SER A 103 -18.50 -18.64 8.56
N THR A 104 -17.93 -19.34 7.60
CA THR A 104 -16.57 -19.13 7.11
C THR A 104 -16.54 -17.77 6.44
N GLY A 105 -15.89 -16.78 7.07
CA GLY A 105 -15.85 -15.38 6.67
C GLY A 105 -15.14 -15.07 5.35
N TYR A 106 -15.26 -15.90 4.33
CA TYR A 106 -14.67 -15.65 3.02
C TYR A 106 -15.63 -16.16 1.94
N GLY A 107 -15.89 -15.36 0.92
CA GLY A 107 -16.80 -15.74 -0.16
C GLY A 107 -17.02 -14.66 -1.21
N PRO A 108 -17.60 -15.01 -2.38
CA PRO A 108 -17.67 -14.16 -3.57
C PRO A 108 -18.37 -12.81 -3.37
N THR A 109 -19.20 -12.70 -2.33
CA THR A 109 -19.95 -11.49 -1.99
C THR A 109 -19.23 -10.58 -0.98
N ARG A 110 -18.07 -11.00 -0.47
CA ARG A 110 -17.30 -10.29 0.57
C ARG A 110 -15.88 -9.95 0.11
N SER A 111 -15.27 -10.82 -0.69
CA SER A 111 -13.98 -10.58 -1.32
C SER A 111 -13.80 -11.43 -2.57
N ILE A 112 -12.91 -10.98 -3.45
CA ILE A 112 -12.55 -11.67 -4.69
C ILE A 112 -11.05 -11.52 -4.95
N ALA A 113 -10.45 -12.51 -5.62
CA ALA A 113 -9.16 -12.32 -6.24
C ALA A 113 -9.29 -11.31 -7.39
N THR A 114 -8.42 -10.31 -7.43
CA THR A 114 -8.45 -9.27 -8.47
C THR A 114 -7.29 -9.48 -9.44
N ASN A 115 -7.49 -9.11 -10.70
CA ASN A 115 -6.45 -9.07 -11.74
C ASN A 115 -6.03 -7.63 -12.07
N ARG A 116 -6.39 -6.67 -11.20
CA ARG A 116 -6.01 -5.27 -11.34
C ARG A 116 -4.51 -5.10 -11.27
N ILE A 117 -4.04 -4.08 -11.99
CA ILE A 117 -2.65 -3.62 -11.98
C ILE A 117 -2.69 -2.16 -11.54
N TRP A 118 -1.89 -1.82 -10.53
CA TRP A 118 -1.67 -0.43 -10.12
C TRP A 118 -0.25 -0.02 -10.44
N THR A 119 -0.10 1.11 -11.09
CA THR A 119 1.19 1.77 -11.25
C THR A 119 1.57 2.43 -9.92
N VAL A 120 2.77 2.16 -9.43
CA VAL A 120 3.33 2.83 -8.25
C VAL A 120 4.17 3.99 -8.75
N THR A 121 3.76 5.22 -8.44
CA THR A 121 4.52 6.43 -8.77
C THR A 121 5.03 7.10 -7.49
N LEU A 122 6.22 7.67 -7.59
CA LEU A 122 6.79 8.57 -6.59
C LEU A 122 6.93 9.94 -7.23
N SER A 123 6.41 10.96 -6.57
CA SER A 123 6.43 12.33 -7.09
C SER A 123 6.98 13.28 -6.02
N VAL A 124 7.77 14.27 -6.46
CA VAL A 124 8.27 15.32 -5.58
C VAL A 124 7.25 16.45 -5.54
N SER A 125 6.70 16.71 -4.35
CA SER A 125 5.86 17.87 -4.12
C SER A 125 6.75 19.12 -4.07
N THR A 126 6.78 19.92 -5.13
CA THR A 126 7.30 21.29 -5.03
C THR A 126 6.26 22.11 -4.27
N THR A 127 6.47 22.32 -2.97
CA THR A 127 5.72 23.33 -2.24
C THR A 127 6.11 24.68 -2.85
N SER A 128 5.21 25.29 -3.62
CA SER A 128 5.39 26.68 -4.04
C SER A 128 5.41 27.56 -2.79
N GLU A 129 6.55 28.20 -2.52
CA GLU A 129 6.69 29.25 -1.49
C GLU A 129 5.79 30.45 -1.78
#